data_AF-A0A162PVR3-F1
#
_entry.id   AF-A0A162PVR3-F1
#
_cell.length_a   1.000
_cell.length_b   1.000
_cell.length_c   1.000
_cell.angle_alpha   90.00
_cell.angle_beta   90.00
_cell.angle_gamma   90.00
#
_symmetry.space_group_name_H-M   'P 1'
#
loop_
_entity.id
_entity.type
_entity.pdbx_description
1 polymer ?
#
loop_
_entity_poly.entity_id
_entity_poly.type
_entity_poly.pdbx_seq_one_letter_code
_entity_poly.pdbx_strand_id
1 'polypeptide(L)'
;MHKLSSLGVHMNGFGLSVALRAYLIFIRPILEYGLAIVPASWSDVQILQKAQNMCLRTCIQRPDATIGVVHIAALASLPNLFTHSHALQAKFLHRAETLPSDSLIKALTMQLDLSKEKTTWGELRLGVLWKKT
;
A
#
# COMPACT_ATOMS: atom_id res chain seq x y z
N MET A 1 -5.82 -0.57 15.32
CA MET A 1 -6.57 0.49 16.03
C MET A 1 -6.91 0.16 17.49
N HIS A 2 -7.29 -1.09 17.83
CA HIS A 2 -7.70 -1.43 19.20
C HIS A 2 -6.69 -1.05 20.31
N LYS A 3 -5.37 -1.22 20.07
CA LYS A 3 -4.32 -0.80 21.01
C LYS A 3 -4.27 0.72 21.21
N LEU A 4 -4.55 1.51 20.17
CA LEU A 4 -4.59 2.97 20.26
C LEU A 4 -5.86 3.42 21.00
N SER A 5 -7.00 2.78 20.71
CA SER A 5 -8.24 3.08 21.43
C SER A 5 -8.16 2.73 22.92
N SER A 6 -7.49 1.63 23.31
CA SER A 6 -7.26 1.28 24.72
C SER A 6 -6.35 2.29 25.45
N LEU A 7 -5.49 3.00 24.70
CA LEU A 7 -4.69 4.11 25.23
C LEU A 7 -5.46 5.44 25.27
N GLY A 8 -6.76 5.45 24.94
CA GLY A 8 -7.58 6.66 24.91
C GLY A 8 -7.51 7.46 23.60
N VAL A 9 -6.80 6.96 22.57
CA VAL A 9 -6.60 7.65 21.29
C VAL A 9 -7.83 7.50 20.39
N HIS A 10 -8.86 8.26 20.72
CA HIS A 10 -10.13 8.37 20.01
C HIS A 10 -10.81 9.71 20.36
N MET A 11 -11.89 10.06 19.67
CA MET A 11 -12.56 11.36 19.77
C MET A 11 -13.00 11.73 21.19
N ASN A 12 -13.54 10.78 21.96
CA ASN A 12 -13.97 11.01 23.34
C ASN A 12 -12.81 11.12 24.34
N GLY A 13 -11.61 10.68 23.98
CA GLY A 13 -10.41 10.76 24.82
C GLY A 13 -9.56 11.98 24.48
N PHE A 14 -8.72 11.87 23.44
CA PHE A 14 -7.80 12.94 23.01
C PHE A 14 -8.36 13.87 21.92
N GLY A 15 -9.64 13.72 21.54
CA GLY A 15 -10.25 14.48 20.45
C GLY A 15 -9.99 13.88 19.07
N LEU A 16 -10.81 14.30 18.09
CA LEU A 16 -10.80 13.74 16.74
C LEU A 16 -9.47 14.01 16.00
N SER A 17 -8.89 15.20 16.18
CA SER A 17 -7.66 15.60 15.49
C SER A 17 -6.47 14.72 15.88
N VAL A 18 -6.31 14.41 17.16
CA VAL A 18 -5.25 13.52 17.66
C VAL A 18 -5.48 12.09 17.20
N ALA A 19 -6.72 11.61 17.25
CA ALA A 19 -7.08 10.29 16.75
C ALA A 19 -6.76 10.13 15.25
N LEU A 20 -7.06 11.15 14.44
CA LEU A 20 -6.72 11.15 13.01
C LEU A 20 -5.22 11.20 12.75
N ARG A 21 -4.46 12.02 13.50
CA ARG A 21 -3.00 12.03 13.39
C ARG A 21 -2.40 10.67 13.74
N ALA A 22 -2.87 10.02 14.80
CA ALA A 22 -2.40 8.70 15.18
C ALA A 22 -2.71 7.65 14.09
N TYR A 23 -3.90 7.71 13.48
CA TYR A 23 -4.22 6.88 12.31
C TYR A 23 -3.26 7.13 11.15
N LEU A 24 -3.03 8.40 10.77
CA LEU A 24 -2.16 8.78 9.66
C LEU A 24 -0.70 8.36 9.87
N ILE A 25 -0.20 8.43 11.10
CA ILE A 25 1.22 8.15 11.41
C ILE A 25 1.47 6.64 11.59
N PHE A 26 0.59 5.93 12.29
CA PHE A 26 0.89 4.56 12.71
C PHE A 26 0.14 3.48 11.91
N ILE A 27 -1.09 3.75 11.48
CA ILE A 27 -1.95 2.72 10.90
C ILE A 27 -1.96 2.79 9.38
N ARG A 28 -2.10 4.00 8.83
CA ARG A 28 -2.16 4.21 7.38
C ARG A 28 -0.94 3.66 6.63
N PRO A 29 0.32 3.86 7.11
CA PRO A 29 1.48 3.28 6.43
C PRO A 29 1.46 1.75 6.38
N ILE A 30 0.92 1.08 7.41
CA ILE A 30 0.81 -0.38 7.45
C ILE A 30 -0.17 -0.87 6.38
N LEU A 31 -1.30 -0.18 6.19
CA LEU A 31 -2.30 -0.52 5.18
C LEU A 31 -1.77 -0.29 3.75
N GLU A 32 -0.91 0.72 3.57
CA GLU A 32 -0.50 1.21 2.26
C GLU A 32 0.85 0.68 1.79
N TYR A 33 1.69 0.14 2.69
CA TYR A 33 3.04 -0.30 2.35
C TYR A 33 3.06 -1.27 1.16
N GLY A 34 2.16 -2.26 1.14
CA GLY A 34 2.06 -3.22 0.05
C GLY A 34 1.61 -2.60 -1.29
N LEU A 35 0.76 -1.56 -1.24
CA LEU A 35 0.24 -0.89 -2.45
C LEU A 35 1.33 -0.17 -3.24
N ALA A 36 2.38 0.31 -2.55
CA ALA A 36 3.51 0.97 -3.19
C ALA A 36 4.39 0.00 -3.99
N ILE A 37 4.40 -1.28 -3.62
CA ILE A 37 5.36 -2.29 -4.14
C ILE A 37 4.70 -3.17 -5.19
N VAL A 38 3.44 -3.57 -4.97
CA VAL A 38 2.73 -4.54 -5.80
C VAL A 38 1.51 -3.88 -6.43
N PRO A 39 1.25 -4.09 -7.74
CA PRO A 39 0.00 -3.69 -8.35
C PRO A 39 -1.15 -4.45 -7.69
N ALA A 40 -1.95 -3.74 -6.90
CA ALA A 40 -3.10 -4.32 -6.23
C ALA A 40 -4.28 -4.46 -7.18
N SER A 41 -4.98 -5.60 -7.10
CA SER A 41 -6.24 -5.76 -7.83
C SER A 41 -7.30 -4.83 -7.25
N TRP A 42 -8.34 -4.55 -8.04
CA TRP A 42 -9.44 -3.70 -7.57
C TRP A 42 -10.11 -4.26 -6.31
N SER A 43 -10.27 -5.59 -6.22
CA SER A 43 -10.79 -6.27 -5.03
C SER A 43 -9.91 -6.05 -3.79
N ASP A 44 -8.57 -6.07 -3.95
CA ASP A 44 -7.65 -5.85 -2.83
C ASP A 44 -7.77 -4.41 -2.32
N VAL A 45 -7.83 -3.44 -3.25
CA VAL A 45 -8.02 -2.02 -2.91
C VAL A 45 -9.35 -1.80 -2.18
N GLN A 46 -10.42 -2.50 -2.57
CA GLN A 46 -11.70 -2.42 -1.87
C GLN A 46 -11.63 -2.96 -0.43
N ILE A 47 -10.94 -4.08 -0.22
CA ILE A 47 -10.74 -4.65 1.12
C ILE A 47 -9.97 -3.65 2.00
N LEU A 48 -8.91 -3.05 1.47
CA LEU A 48 -8.13 -2.04 2.17
C LEU A 48 -8.95 -0.77 2.45
N GLN A 49 -9.81 -0.34 1.51
CA GLN A 49 -10.71 0.78 1.71
C GLN A 49 -11.73 0.50 2.81
N LYS A 50 -12.24 -0.73 2.90
CA LYS A 50 -13.10 -1.15 4.01
C LYS A 50 -12.34 -1.13 5.34
N ALA A 51 -11.09 -1.59 5.36
CA ALA A 51 -10.24 -1.57 6.56
C ALA A 51 -9.92 -0.13 7.03
N GLN A 52 -9.60 0.77 6.10
CA GLN A 52 -9.45 2.21 6.39
C GLN A 52 -10.74 2.78 6.98
N ASN A 53 -11.88 2.54 6.34
CA ASN A 53 -13.16 3.05 6.81
C ASN A 53 -13.50 2.55 8.23
N MET A 54 -13.18 1.29 8.53
CA MET A 54 -13.33 0.72 9.87
C MET A 54 -12.42 1.43 10.88
N CYS A 55 -11.15 1.69 10.54
CA CYS A 55 -10.23 2.42 11.41
C CYS A 55 -10.70 3.86 11.68
N LEU A 56 -11.21 4.55 10.67
CA LEU A 56 -11.76 5.91 10.82
C LEU A 56 -13.01 5.92 11.70
N ARG A 57 -13.87 4.89 11.61
CA ARG A 57 -15.01 4.71 12.54
C ARG A 57 -14.55 4.49 13.98
N THR A 58 -13.43 3.79 14.18
CA THR A 58 -12.84 3.65 15.51
C THR A 58 -12.37 4.99 16.08
N CYS A 59 -11.83 5.90 15.24
CA CYS A 59 -11.45 7.24 15.69
C CYS A 59 -12.62 8.01 16.31
N ILE A 60 -13.85 7.83 15.82
CA ILE A 60 -15.05 8.51 16.33
C ILE A 60 -15.86 7.71 17.37
N GLN A 61 -15.43 6.49 17.72
CA GLN A 61 -16.21 5.57 18.56
C GLN A 61 -17.69 5.40 18.12
N ARG A 62 -17.96 5.45 16.81
CA ARG A 62 -19.29 5.18 16.25
C ARG A 62 -19.18 4.10 15.17
N PRO A 63 -19.32 2.82 15.56
CA PRO A 63 -19.19 1.69 14.64
C PRO A 63 -20.28 1.69 13.55
N ASP A 64 -21.49 2.13 13.88
CA ASP A 64 -22.69 1.96 13.01
C ASP A 64 -23.12 3.23 12.27
N ALA A 65 -22.37 4.32 12.36
CA ALA A 65 -22.72 5.55 11.68
C ALA A 65 -22.42 5.47 10.16
N THR A 66 -23.48 5.48 9.35
CA THR A 66 -23.41 5.62 7.88
C THR A 66 -22.87 7.00 7.47
N ILE A 67 -23.15 8.02 8.29
CA ILE A 67 -22.64 9.38 8.14
C ILE A 67 -21.41 9.55 9.03
N GLY A 68 -20.26 9.84 8.42
CA GLY A 68 -19.04 10.19 9.14
C GLY A 68 -17.77 9.88 8.38
N VAL A 69 -17.67 8.72 7.72
CA VAL A 69 -16.38 8.29 7.13
C VAL A 69 -15.90 9.21 6.02
N VAL A 70 -16.78 9.63 5.10
CA VAL A 70 -16.42 10.54 4.00
C VAL A 70 -16.00 11.91 4.54
N HIS A 71 -16.73 12.46 5.50
CA HIS A 71 -16.38 13.73 6.14
C HIS A 71 -15.07 13.65 6.94
N ILE A 72 -14.85 12.56 7.67
CA ILE A 72 -13.62 12.34 8.44
C ILE A 72 -12.42 12.13 7.51
N ALA A 73 -12.63 11.40 6.41
CA ALA A 73 -11.63 11.26 5.37
C ALA A 73 -11.27 12.62 4.78
N ALA A 74 -12.25 13.47 4.46
CA ALA A 74 -12.02 14.82 3.98
C ALA A 74 -11.27 15.69 5.02
N LEU A 75 -11.65 15.64 6.31
CA LEU A 75 -10.96 16.33 7.40
C LEU A 75 -9.50 15.90 7.55
N ALA A 76 -9.20 14.62 7.30
CA ALA A 76 -7.85 14.08 7.29
C ALA A 76 -7.13 14.22 5.95
N SER A 77 -7.74 14.89 4.96
CA SER A 77 -7.21 14.99 3.58
C SER A 77 -6.84 13.62 2.99
N LEU A 78 -7.67 12.62 3.24
CA LEU A 78 -7.49 11.24 2.79
C LEU A 78 -8.05 11.06 1.37
N PRO A 79 -7.21 10.89 0.34
CA PRO A 79 -7.67 10.47 -0.97
C PRO A 79 -8.25 9.04 -0.94
N ASN A 80 -8.98 8.67 -1.98
CA ASN A 80 -9.37 7.29 -2.22
C ASN A 80 -8.12 6.40 -2.34
N LEU A 81 -8.12 5.21 -1.73
CA LEU A 81 -6.99 4.28 -1.76
C LEU A 81 -6.57 3.87 -3.17
N PHE A 82 -7.49 3.86 -4.13
CA PHE A 82 -7.17 3.60 -5.53
C PHE A 82 -6.25 4.68 -6.11
N THR A 83 -6.66 5.95 -6.01
CA THR A 83 -5.85 7.09 -6.47
C THR A 83 -4.53 7.17 -5.71
N HIS A 84 -4.58 6.90 -4.41
CA HIS A 84 -3.40 6.92 -3.55
C HIS A 84 -2.40 5.82 -3.91
N SER A 85 -2.88 4.61 -4.25
CA SER A 85 -2.06 3.49 -4.71
C SER A 85 -1.23 3.88 -5.93
N HIS A 86 -1.86 4.46 -6.95
CA HIS A 86 -1.15 4.94 -8.15
C HIS A 86 -0.10 6.02 -7.81
N ALA A 87 -0.45 6.97 -6.93
CA ALA A 87 0.49 8.00 -6.50
C ALA A 87 1.69 7.40 -5.73
N LEU A 88 1.46 6.38 -4.90
CA LEU A 88 2.52 5.69 -4.17
C LEU A 88 3.44 4.91 -5.12
N GLN A 89 2.88 4.18 -6.08
CA GLN A 89 3.66 3.46 -7.09
C GLN A 89 4.51 4.42 -7.93
N ALA A 90 3.94 5.54 -8.39
CA ALA A 90 4.70 6.56 -9.12
C ALA A 90 5.86 7.13 -8.29
N LYS A 91 5.63 7.43 -7.00
CA LYS A 91 6.69 7.89 -6.09
C LYS A 91 7.75 6.82 -5.87
N PHE A 92 7.36 5.55 -5.75
CA PHE A 92 8.28 4.44 -5.57
C PHE A 92 9.15 4.24 -6.80
N LEU A 93 8.57 4.25 -8.01
CA LEU A 93 9.29 4.15 -9.27
C LEU A 93 10.28 5.31 -9.45
N HIS A 94 9.83 6.55 -9.23
CA HIS A 94 10.70 7.72 -9.29
C HIS A 94 11.86 7.64 -8.29
N ARG A 95 11.59 7.13 -7.07
CA ARG A 95 12.65 6.89 -6.09
C ARG A 95 13.60 5.78 -6.55
N ALA A 96 13.09 4.71 -7.15
CA ALA A 96 13.91 3.63 -7.69
C ALA A 96 14.85 4.09 -8.81
N GLU A 97 14.43 5.07 -9.62
CA GLU A 97 15.27 5.68 -10.66
C GLU A 97 16.40 6.53 -10.09
N THR A 98 16.11 7.31 -9.06
CA THR A 98 17.03 8.28 -8.42
C THR A 98 17.94 7.66 -7.36
N LEU A 99 17.77 6.38 -7.04
CA LEU A 99 18.63 5.68 -6.07
C LEU A 99 20.08 5.54 -6.59
N PRO A 100 21.08 5.61 -5.70
CA PRO A 100 22.47 5.33 -6.04
C PRO A 100 22.65 3.95 -6.67
N SER A 101 23.67 3.80 -7.52
CA SER A 101 24.07 2.53 -8.15
C SER A 101 24.26 1.40 -7.15
N ASP A 102 24.73 1.74 -5.95
CA ASP A 102 25.10 0.79 -4.90
C ASP A 102 23.88 0.36 -4.07
N SER A 103 22.70 0.89 -4.38
CA SER A 103 21.47 0.45 -3.75
C SER A 103 21.13 -0.98 -4.18
N LEU A 104 20.60 -1.76 -3.23
CA LEU A 104 20.19 -3.15 -3.48
C LEU A 104 19.22 -3.24 -4.68
N ILE A 105 18.30 -2.29 -4.82
CA ILE A 105 17.33 -2.26 -5.92
C ILE A 105 18.04 -2.11 -7.28
N LYS A 106 19.00 -1.18 -7.40
CA LYS A 106 19.76 -0.98 -8.65
C LYS A 106 20.62 -2.20 -8.98
N ALA A 107 21.27 -2.78 -7.98
CA ALA A 107 22.05 -4.01 -8.14
C ALA A 107 21.18 -5.18 -8.62
N LEU A 108 19.99 -5.35 -8.04
CA LEU A 108 19.03 -6.40 -8.43
C LEU A 108 18.48 -6.15 -9.85
N THR A 109 18.12 -4.93 -10.21
CA THR A 109 17.65 -4.63 -11.58
C THR A 109 18.72 -4.92 -12.63
N MET A 110 19.98 -4.57 -12.35
CA MET A 110 21.10 -4.86 -13.24
C MET A 110 21.28 -6.38 -13.41
N GLN A 111 21.21 -7.16 -12.33
CA GLN A 111 21.30 -8.63 -12.39
C GLN A 111 20.13 -9.27 -13.14
N LEU A 112 18.91 -8.75 -12.95
CA LEU A 112 17.71 -9.25 -13.64
C LEU A 112 17.76 -8.98 -15.14
N ASP A 113 18.23 -7.80 -15.56
CA ASP A 113 18.38 -7.49 -16.99
C ASP A 113 19.52 -8.28 -17.64
N LEU A 114 20.65 -8.47 -16.92
CA LEU A 114 21.71 -9.40 -17.33
C LEU A 114 21.22 -10.85 -17.44
N SER A 115 20.26 -11.26 -16.59
CA SER A 115 19.65 -12.59 -16.67
C SER A 115 18.74 -12.73 -17.89
N LYS A 116 18.01 -11.68 -18.30
CA LYS A 116 17.16 -11.71 -19.50
C LYS A 116 17.98 -11.86 -20.78
N GLU A 117 19.16 -11.24 -20.84
CA GLU A 117 20.09 -11.45 -21.97
C GLU A 117 20.72 -12.85 -21.98
N LYS A 118 20.81 -13.54 -20.83
CA LYS A 118 21.47 -14.85 -20.69
C LYS A 118 20.55 -16.07 -20.61
N THR A 119 19.25 -15.96 -20.80
CA THR A 119 18.38 -17.16 -20.79
C THR A 119 18.44 -17.91 -22.11
N THR A 120 19.50 -18.70 -22.28
CA THR A 120 19.51 -19.94 -23.11
C THR A 120 18.33 -20.86 -22.78
N TRP A 121 17.72 -20.70 -21.60
CA TRP A 121 16.48 -21.37 -21.17
C TRP A 121 15.27 -21.14 -22.08
N GLY A 122 15.15 -19.96 -22.71
CA GLY A 122 14.09 -19.69 -23.69
C GLY A 122 14.28 -20.49 -24.98
N GLU A 123 15.53 -20.61 -25.42
CA GLU A 123 15.93 -21.39 -26.61
C GLU A 123 15.82 -22.91 -26.35
N LEU A 124 16.15 -23.36 -25.14
CA LEU A 124 16.03 -24.77 -24.73
C LEU A 124 14.58 -25.27 -24.72
N ARG A 125 13.60 -24.40 -24.43
CA ARG A 125 12.16 -24.73 -24.53
C ARG A 125 11.69 -24.99 -25.96
N LEU A 126 12.37 -24.41 -26.95
CA LEU A 126 12.09 -24.64 -28.38
C LEU A 126 12.85 -25.85 -28.95
N GLY A 127 13.74 -26.44 -28.15
CA GLY A 127 14.52 -27.62 -28.51
C GLY A 127 13.66 -28.86 -28.76
N VAL A 128 14.09 -29.65 -29.75
CA VAL A 128 13.40 -30.87 -30.23
C VAL A 128 13.12 -31.88 -29.11
N LEU A 129 13.96 -31.89 -28.06
CA LEU A 129 13.83 -32.78 -26.89
C LEU A 129 12.56 -32.56 -26.06
N TRP A 130 11.92 -31.39 -26.13
CA TRP A 130 10.75 -31.04 -25.31
C TRP A 130 9.44 -30.98 -26.10
N LYS A 131 9.47 -31.24 -27.41
CA LYS A 131 8.24 -31.48 -28.19
C LYS A 131 7.77 -32.91 -27.94
N LYS A 132 6.66 -33.05 -27.21
CA LYS A 132 5.96 -34.34 -27.08
C LYS A 132 5.58 -34.85 -28.47
N THR A 133 6.14 -35.99 -28.85
CA THR A 133 5.62 -36.88 -29.90
C THR A 133 4.21 -37.33 -29.59
#